data_AF-A0A935BJ10-F1
#
_entry.id   AF-A0A935BJ10-F1
#
_cell.length_a   1.000
_cell.length_b   1.000
_cell.length_c   1.000
_cell.angle_alpha   90.00
_cell.angle_beta   90.00
_cell.angle_gamma   90.00
#
_symmetry.space_group_name_H-M   'P 1'
#
loop_
_entity.id
_entity.type
_entity.pdbx_description
1 polymer ?
#
loop_
_entity_poly.entity_id
_entity_poly.type
_entity_poly.pdbx_seq_one_letter_code
_entity_poly.pdbx_strand_id
1 'polypeptide(L)' 'MLAEAEAQRAALGVWSAPYTCPGPRYCKHVRSCEEAQFYLRQCQRLEFDRDADGIPCENLCGDQK' A
#
# COMPACT_ATOMS: atom_id res chain seq x y z
N MET A 1 10.73 -11.38 29.29
CA MET A 1 9.63 -10.40 29.10
C MET A 1 9.80 -9.64 27.79
N LEU A 2 9.64 -10.32 26.64
CA LEU A 2 9.54 -9.69 25.30
C LEU A 2 8.69 -10.54 24.33
N ALA A 3 7.85 -11.46 24.83
CA ALA A 3 7.05 -12.38 24.01
C ALA A 3 5.53 -12.25 24.23
N GLU A 4 5.08 -11.31 25.07
CA GLU A 4 3.68 -11.22 25.50
C GLU A 4 2.97 -9.94 25.05
N ALA A 5 3.68 -9.04 24.35
CA ALA A 5 3.15 -7.75 23.91
C ALA A 5 2.39 -7.80 22.56
N GLU A 6 2.39 -8.94 21.86
CA GLU A 6 1.80 -9.06 20.52
C GLU A 6 0.33 -9.49 20.56
N ALA A 7 -0.12 -10.16 21.63
CA ALA A 7 -1.47 -10.70 21.74
C ALA A 7 -2.56 -9.64 22.01
N GLN A 8 -2.21 -8.51 22.63
CA GLN A 8 -3.19 -7.47 23.00
C GLN A 8 -3.52 -6.50 21.85
N ARG A 9 -2.78 -6.51 20.73
CA ARG A 9 -3.05 -5.65 19.56
C ARG A 9 -4.18 -6.18 18.66
N ALA A 10 -4.48 -7.47 18.72
CA ALA A 10 -5.49 -8.11 17.87
C ALA A 10 -6.94 -7.77 18.29
N ALA A 11 -7.18 -7.47 19.58
CA ALA A 11 -8.54 -7.23 20.10
C ALA A 11 -9.11 -5.83 19.82
N LEU A 12 -8.26 -4.85 19.48
CA LEU A 12 -8.68 -3.48 19.18
C LEU A 12 -9.01 -3.24 17.71
N GLY A 13 -8.93 -4.27 16.86
CA GLY A 13 -9.19 -4.12 15.43
C GLY A 13 -8.26 -3.11 14.75
N VAL A 14 -7.10 -2.81 15.35
CA VAL A 14 -6.10 -1.94 14.73
C VAL A 14 -5.37 -2.76 13.67
N TRP A 15 -6.01 -2.92 12.52
CA TRP A 15 -5.34 -3.23 11.28
C TRP A 15 -4.43 -2.03 10.99
N SER A 16 -3.21 -2.08 11.52
CA SER A 16 -2.15 -1.24 11.00
C SER A 16 -1.91 -1.75 9.58
N ALA A 17 -2.64 -1.19 8.61
CA ALA A 17 -2.26 -1.34 7.22
C ALA A 17 -0.77 -0.98 7.17
N PRO A 18 0.09 -1.80 6.53
CA PRO A 18 1.53 -1.56 6.54
C PRO A 18 1.92 -0.23 5.87
N TYR A 19 0.95 0.48 5.30
CA TYR A 19 1.08 1.69 4.50
C TYR A 19 0.19 2.79 5.08
N THR A 20 0.64 4.04 5.01
CA THR A 20 -0.08 5.22 5.55
C THR A 20 -0.04 6.38 4.55
N CYS A 21 -1.06 7.23 4.57
CA CYS A 21 -1.10 8.45 3.74
C CYS A 21 -0.53 9.65 4.51
N PRO A 22 0.25 10.57 3.90
CA PRO A 22 0.68 10.56 2.50
C PRO A 22 1.90 9.66 2.31
N GLY A 23 1.76 8.68 1.41
CA GLY A 23 2.84 7.80 1.01
C GLY A 23 3.85 8.44 0.06
N PRO A 24 4.71 7.63 -0.60
CA PRO A 24 5.65 8.09 -1.61
C PRO A 24 4.95 8.86 -2.73
N ARG A 25 5.65 9.86 -3.26
CA ARG A 25 5.18 10.69 -4.38
C ARG A 25 5.35 10.04 -5.77
N TYR A 26 6.20 9.03 -5.87
CA TYR A 26 6.59 8.44 -7.14
C TYR A 26 6.67 6.92 -7.03
N CYS A 27 6.30 6.22 -8.10
CA CYS A 27 6.36 4.76 -8.18
C CYS A 27 7.72 4.17 -7.84
N LYS A 28 8.82 4.87 -8.16
CA LYS A 28 10.20 4.44 -7.82
C LYS A 28 10.48 4.32 -6.32
N HIS A 29 9.65 4.94 -5.47
CA HIS A 29 9.78 4.87 -4.02
C HIS A 29 8.82 3.85 -3.40
N VAL A 30 7.90 3.32 -4.20
CA VAL A 30 7.01 2.22 -3.82
C VAL A 30 7.78 0.92 -4.02
N ARG A 31 7.64 -0.04 -3.09
CA ARG A 31 8.44 -1.27 -3.10
C ARG A 31 7.66 -2.52 -3.50
N SER A 32 6.33 -2.47 -3.47
CA SER A 32 5.46 -3.59 -3.87
C SER A 32 4.27 -3.09 -4.68
N CYS A 33 3.74 -3.94 -5.56
CA CYS A 33 2.48 -3.69 -6.22
C CYS A 33 1.31 -3.52 -5.22
N GLU A 34 1.29 -4.28 -4.13
CA GLU A 34 0.24 -4.15 -3.09
C GLU A 34 0.30 -2.78 -2.40
N GLU A 35 1.51 -2.27 -2.19
CA GLU A 35 1.73 -0.93 -1.66
C GLU A 35 1.24 0.14 -2.65
N ALA A 36 1.55 0.00 -3.94
CA ALA A 36 1.08 0.91 -4.99
C ALA A 36 -0.46 0.92 -5.06
N GLN A 37 -1.08 -0.26 -4.99
CA GLN A 37 -2.52 -0.44 -4.96
C GLN A 37 -3.17 0.17 -3.71
N PHE A 38 -2.51 0.09 -2.56
CA PHE A 38 -2.96 0.78 -1.35
C PHE A 38 -3.00 2.30 -1.60
N TYR A 39 -1.95 2.89 -2.15
CA TYR A 39 -1.92 4.34 -2.40
C TYR A 39 -2.95 4.78 -3.45
N LEU A 40 -3.18 3.98 -4.49
CA LEU A 40 -4.24 4.24 -5.48
C LEU A 40 -5.63 4.21 -4.83
N ARG A 41 -5.97 3.13 -4.10
CA ARG A 41 -7.32 2.92 -3.56
C ARG A 41 -7.60 3.70 -2.28
N GLN A 42 -6.66 3.71 -1.34
CA GLN A 42 -6.86 4.30 0.00
C GLN A 42 -6.47 5.77 0.04
N CYS A 43 -5.37 6.14 -0.64
CA CYS A 43 -4.90 7.53 -0.67
C CYS A 43 -5.34 8.29 -1.94
N GLN A 44 -6.19 7.68 -2.79
CA GLN A 44 -6.73 8.28 -4.02
C GLN A 44 -5.65 8.84 -4.95
N ARG A 45 -4.49 8.17 -5.02
CA ARG A 45 -3.36 8.54 -5.88
C ARG A 45 -3.57 8.10 -7.31
N LEU A 46 -4.53 8.73 -8.00
CA LEU A 46 -4.77 8.51 -9.42
C LEU A 46 -3.51 8.78 -10.27
N GLU A 47 -2.57 9.58 -9.78
CA GLU A 47 -1.28 9.86 -10.41
C GLU A 47 -0.44 8.60 -10.70
N PHE A 48 -0.69 7.51 -9.96
CA PHE A 48 0.02 6.24 -10.08
C PHE A 48 -0.56 5.36 -11.20
N ASP A 49 -1.83 5.57 -11.56
CA ASP A 49 -2.57 4.87 -12.60
C ASP A 49 -3.01 5.91 -13.65
N ARG A 50 -2.07 6.23 -14.55
CA ARG A 50 -2.22 7.37 -15.48
C ARG A 50 -3.13 7.04 -16.67
N ASP A 51 -3.20 5.77 -17.02
CA ASP A 51 -4.02 5.21 -18.09
C ASP A 51 -5.40 4.72 -17.60
N ALA A 52 -5.63 4.73 -16.29
CA ALA A 52 -6.90 4.41 -15.63
C ALA A 52 -7.38 2.98 -15.90
N ASP A 53 -6.43 2.04 -16.02
CA ASP A 53 -6.70 0.62 -16.18
C ASP A 53 -6.88 -0.11 -14.83
N GLY A 54 -6.63 0.59 -13.72
CA GLY A 54 -6.71 0.07 -12.36
C GLY A 54 -5.39 -0.52 -11.85
N ILE A 55 -4.31 -0.44 -12.63
CA ILE A 55 -2.98 -0.95 -12.31
C ILE A 55 -2.04 0.23 -11.98
N PRO A 56 -1.82 0.54 -10.69
CA PRO A 56 -0.91 1.61 -10.33
C PRO A 56 0.54 1.16 -10.52
N CYS A 57 1.39 2.08 -10.98
CA CYS A 57 2.81 1.84 -11.15
C CYS A 57 3.10 0.59 -11.98
N GLU A 58 2.72 0.59 -13.27
CA GLU A 58 2.92 -0.54 -14.20
C GLU A 58 4.35 -1.11 -14.21
N ASN A 59 5.38 -0.32 -13.90
CA ASN A 59 6.75 -0.85 -13.76
C ASN A 59 6.91 -1.87 -12.61
N LEU A 60 6.03 -1.83 -11.60
CA LEU A 60 5.97 -2.76 -10.47
C LEU A 60 4.85 -3.78 -10.64
N CYS A 61 3.70 -3.37 -11.17
CA CYS A 61 2.49 -4.19 -11.27
C CYS A 61 2.22 -4.79 -12.67
N GLY A 62 2.94 -4.36 -13.70
CA GLY A 62 2.61 -4.61 -15.10
C GLY A 62 2.81 -6.05 -15.59
N ASP A 63 3.45 -6.90 -14.78
CA ASP A 63 3.50 -8.35 -15.05
C ASP A 63 2.16 -9.04 -14.76
N GLN A 64 1.19 -8.33 -14.15
CA GLN A 64 -0.15 -8.84 -13.84
C GLN A 64 -1.19 -8.59 -14.96
N LYS A 65 -0.73 -8.24 -16.17
CA LYS A 65 -1.58 -7.93 -17.33
C LYS A 65 -1.86 -9.15 -18.21
#